data_AF-A0A976LPE2-F1
#
_entry.id   AF-A0A976LPE2-F1
#
_cell.length_a   1.000
_cell.length_b   1.000
_cell.length_c   1.000
_cell.angle_alpha   90.00
_cell.angle_beta   90.00
_cell.angle_gamma   90.00
#
_symmetry.space_group_name_H-M   'P 1'
#
loop_
_entity.id
_entity.type
_entity.pdbx_description
1 polymer ?
#
loop_
_entity_poly.entity_id
_entity_poly.type
_entity_poly.pdbx_seq_one_letter_code
_entity_poly.pdbx_strand_id
1 'polypeptide(L)'
;MSLRIFEANSALRAPKPGAFPLILTLDTNGIPHRWITWQHACFYYAKDQIAWTAGEHAFTVFGGRNRVSGERSKIVASSIIAIKGKAMAMRAFSQVPPLNNRELFHRDRYLCAYCGGISTASKLTRDHVIPFSRGGRDTWMNVVTACRSCNEKKSDRTPEKARMELLYLPYVPNRAEYLILTNRRILVDQMEFLAQHVPAQSRLHQPAQQ
;
A
#
# COMPACT_ATOMS: atom_id res chain seq x y z
N MET A 1 29.07 -6.14 -38.42
CA MET A 1 29.23 -7.22 -37.41
C MET A 1 27.83 -7.63 -36.98
N SER A 2 27.55 -8.94 -37.05
CA SER A 2 26.25 -9.61 -37.23
C SER A 2 25.08 -9.20 -36.31
N LEU A 3 23.97 -8.77 -36.93
CA LEU A 3 22.61 -8.84 -36.39
C LEU A 3 22.14 -10.30 -36.49
N ARG A 4 21.91 -10.97 -35.35
CA ARG A 4 21.19 -12.25 -35.34
C ARG A 4 19.70 -12.02 -35.13
N ILE A 5 18.96 -12.29 -36.20
CA ILE A 5 17.52 -12.48 -36.26
C ILE A 5 17.20 -13.74 -35.46
N PHE A 6 16.27 -13.66 -34.50
CA PHE A 6 15.55 -14.83 -34.01
C PHE A 6 14.06 -14.68 -34.34
N GLU A 7 13.54 -15.76 -34.91
CA GLU A 7 12.24 -15.91 -35.55
C GLU A 7 11.05 -15.69 -34.61
N ALA A 8 9.95 -15.27 -35.22
CA ALA A 8 8.66 -15.06 -34.57
C ALA A 8 7.93 -16.38 -34.31
N ASN A 9 7.25 -16.51 -33.17
CA ASN A 9 6.10 -17.40 -33.07
C ASN A 9 4.97 -16.86 -32.17
N SER A 10 3.81 -16.69 -32.82
CA SER A 10 2.39 -16.77 -32.44
C SER A 10 1.80 -16.30 -31.09
N ALA A 11 0.62 -15.68 -31.26
CA ALA A 11 -0.49 -15.47 -30.31
C ALA A 11 -0.28 -14.47 -29.15
N LEU A 12 -0.65 -13.22 -29.41
CA LEU A 12 -0.83 -12.19 -28.36
C LEU A 12 -2.09 -12.48 -27.54
N ARG A 13 -1.95 -13.36 -26.56
CA ARG A 13 -2.91 -13.47 -25.46
C ARG A 13 -2.82 -12.20 -24.62
N ALA A 14 -3.97 -11.67 -24.22
CA ALA A 14 -4.01 -10.67 -23.15
C ALA A 14 -3.25 -11.21 -21.92
N PRO A 15 -2.44 -10.39 -21.25
CA PRO A 15 -1.73 -10.81 -20.05
C PRO A 15 -2.72 -11.36 -19.02
N LYS A 16 -2.42 -12.54 -18.45
CA LYS A 16 -3.26 -13.15 -17.41
C LYS A 16 -3.51 -12.15 -16.26
N PRO A 17 -4.66 -12.22 -15.56
CA PRO A 17 -4.85 -11.45 -14.32
C PRO A 17 -3.66 -11.68 -13.37
N GLY A 18 -2.97 -10.62 -12.94
CA GLY A 18 -1.76 -10.70 -12.11
C GLY A 18 -0.42 -10.84 -12.85
N ALA A 19 -0.42 -10.71 -14.19
CA ALA A 19 0.82 -10.75 -14.99
C ALA A 19 1.74 -9.55 -14.77
N PHE A 20 1.20 -8.40 -14.35
CA PHE A 20 1.98 -7.20 -14.05
C PHE A 20 1.79 -6.79 -12.59
N PRO A 21 2.88 -6.38 -11.90
CA PRO A 21 2.80 -5.85 -10.54
C PRO A 21 2.06 -4.50 -10.55
N LEU A 22 1.57 -4.09 -9.37
CA LEU A 22 1.15 -2.70 -9.17
C LEU A 22 2.37 -1.80 -9.24
N ILE A 23 2.20 -0.59 -9.78
CA ILE A 23 3.24 0.42 -9.91
C ILE A 23 3.06 1.43 -8.79
N LEU A 24 4.16 1.77 -8.12
CA LEU A 24 4.19 2.81 -7.12
C LEU A 24 4.27 4.17 -7.80
N THR A 25 3.31 5.06 -7.55
CA THR A 25 3.39 6.45 -8.00
C THR A 25 3.89 7.36 -6.90
N LEU A 26 4.73 8.31 -7.28
CA LEU A 26 5.29 9.36 -6.44
C LEU A 26 4.88 10.73 -6.96
N ASP A 27 4.96 11.76 -6.10
CA ASP A 27 5.04 13.13 -6.58
C ASP A 27 6.44 13.47 -7.13
N THR A 28 6.64 14.69 -7.61
CA THR A 28 7.92 15.13 -8.17
C THR A 28 9.05 15.23 -7.13
N ASN A 29 8.71 15.30 -5.85
CA ASN A 29 9.66 15.36 -4.72
C ASN A 29 9.97 13.97 -4.15
N GLY A 30 9.36 12.91 -4.69
CA GLY A 30 9.59 11.53 -4.28
C GLY A 30 8.65 11.02 -3.19
N ILE A 31 7.64 11.81 -2.79
CA ILE A 31 6.69 11.39 -1.75
C ILE A 31 5.77 10.29 -2.30
N PRO A 32 5.68 9.12 -1.62
CA PRO A 32 4.80 8.03 -2.02
C PRO A 32 3.33 8.43 -2.06
N HIS A 33 2.66 8.12 -3.17
CA HIS A 33 1.30 8.56 -3.40
C HIS A 33 0.29 7.42 -3.43
N ARG A 34 0.35 6.48 -4.38
CA ARG A 34 -0.60 5.36 -4.46
C ARG A 34 -0.05 4.21 -5.31
N TRP A 35 -0.73 3.09 -5.23
CA TRP A 35 -0.62 2.01 -6.21
C TRP A 35 -1.49 2.32 -7.43
N ILE A 36 -0.95 2.07 -8.62
CA ILE A 36 -1.71 2.10 -9.88
C ILE A 36 -1.51 0.79 -10.65
N THR A 37 -2.43 0.52 -11.57
CA THR A 37 -2.30 -0.61 -12.50
C THR A 37 -1.34 -0.26 -13.65
N TRP A 38 -0.84 -1.27 -14.34
CA TRP A 38 0.01 -1.10 -15.53
C TRP A 38 -0.66 -0.28 -16.63
N GLN A 39 -1.98 -0.39 -16.81
CA GLN A 39 -2.71 0.40 -17.80
C GLN A 39 -2.63 1.91 -17.49
N HIS A 40 -2.77 2.28 -16.22
CA HIS A 40 -2.62 3.67 -15.79
C HIS A 40 -1.18 4.16 -15.94
N ALA A 41 -0.18 3.30 -15.65
CA ALA A 41 1.20 3.64 -15.90
C ALA A 41 1.42 3.92 -17.40
N CYS A 42 0.94 3.04 -18.28
CA CYS A 42 1.00 3.25 -19.73
C CYS A 42 0.32 4.55 -20.17
N PHE A 43 -0.81 4.92 -19.56
CA PHE A 43 -1.45 6.21 -19.80
C PHE A 43 -0.51 7.39 -19.50
N TYR A 44 0.16 7.37 -18.34
CA TYR A 44 1.09 8.43 -17.95
C TYR A 44 2.32 8.49 -18.87
N TYR A 45 2.90 7.34 -19.25
CA TYR A 45 3.99 7.29 -20.22
C TYR A 45 3.56 7.83 -21.60
N ALA A 46 2.41 7.39 -22.11
CA ALA A 46 1.91 7.81 -23.42
C ALA A 46 1.56 9.31 -23.49
N LYS A 47 1.26 9.93 -22.33
CA LYS A 47 0.98 11.36 -22.21
C LYS A 47 2.20 12.22 -21.89
N ASP A 48 3.40 11.63 -21.82
CA ASP A 48 4.63 12.29 -21.38
C ASP A 48 4.48 12.98 -20.01
N GLN A 49 3.78 12.32 -19.08
CA GLN A 49 3.49 12.83 -17.74
C GLN A 49 4.43 12.30 -16.66
N ILE A 50 5.45 11.52 -17.04
CA ILE A 50 6.46 11.01 -16.13
C ILE A 50 7.52 12.09 -15.91
N ALA A 51 7.76 12.46 -14.65
CA ALA A 51 8.80 13.41 -14.28
C ALA A 51 10.16 12.71 -14.18
N TRP A 52 10.19 11.57 -13.50
CA TRP A 52 11.35 10.69 -13.36
C TRP A 52 10.87 9.31 -12.89
N THR A 53 11.76 8.32 -12.91
CA THR A 53 11.47 6.93 -12.50
C THR A 53 12.50 6.46 -11.47
N ALA A 54 12.12 5.48 -10.66
CA ALA A 54 13.01 4.83 -9.70
C ALA A 54 12.79 3.32 -9.69
N GLY A 55 13.68 2.61 -8.99
CA GLY A 55 13.67 1.14 -8.90
C GLY A 55 14.39 0.47 -10.07
N GLU A 56 14.67 -0.82 -9.89
CA GLU A 56 15.41 -1.63 -10.87
C GLU A 56 14.47 -2.40 -11.81
N HIS A 57 13.22 -2.59 -11.41
CA HIS A 57 12.27 -3.37 -12.20
C HIS A 57 11.58 -2.50 -13.25
N ALA A 58 11.59 -2.98 -14.48
CA ALA A 58 10.79 -2.44 -15.57
C ALA A 58 10.09 -3.57 -16.33
N PHE A 59 8.94 -3.26 -16.92
CA PHE A 59 8.18 -4.21 -17.72
C PHE A 59 7.79 -3.58 -19.05
N THR A 60 7.77 -4.41 -20.10
CA THR A 60 7.41 -3.96 -21.45
C THR A 60 5.97 -4.32 -21.75
N VAL A 61 5.18 -3.31 -22.08
CA VAL A 61 3.82 -3.45 -22.59
C VAL A 61 3.84 -3.19 -24.08
N PHE A 62 3.31 -4.13 -24.85
CA PHE A 62 3.25 -4.01 -26.30
C PHE A 62 1.85 -3.61 -26.77
N GLY A 63 1.79 -2.66 -27.70
CA GLY A 63 0.57 -2.22 -28.35
C GLY A 63 0.38 -2.83 -29.75
N GLY A 64 -0.27 -2.05 -30.61
CA GLY A 64 -0.55 -2.41 -32.01
C GLY A 64 0.68 -2.40 -32.91
N ARG A 65 0.54 -3.02 -34.08
CA ARG A 65 1.56 -3.05 -35.13
C ARG A 65 1.17 -2.06 -36.23
N ASN A 66 2.08 -1.16 -36.59
CA ASN A 66 1.92 -0.27 -37.72
C ASN A 66 1.89 -1.12 -39.02
N ARG A 67 0.86 -0.93 -39.85
CA ARG A 67 0.68 -1.72 -41.07
C ARG A 67 1.76 -1.44 -42.13
N VAL A 68 2.24 -0.20 -42.21
CA VAL A 68 3.18 0.26 -43.24
C VAL A 68 4.61 -0.06 -42.83
N SER A 69 5.05 0.32 -41.63
CA SER A 69 6.41 0.06 -41.18
C SER A 69 6.62 -1.36 -40.66
N GLY A 70 5.54 -2.08 -40.34
CA GLY A 70 5.62 -3.38 -39.68
C GLY A 70 6.15 -3.32 -38.25
N GLU A 71 6.39 -2.13 -37.69
CA GLU A 71 6.88 -1.96 -36.34
C GLU A 71 5.75 -2.09 -35.32
N ARG A 72 6.09 -2.54 -34.11
CA ARG A 72 5.13 -2.69 -33.02
C ARG A 72 5.37 -1.62 -31.96
N SER A 73 4.30 -0.92 -31.56
CA SER A 73 4.40 0.03 -30.46
C SER A 73 4.69 -0.69 -29.15
N LYS A 74 5.51 -0.07 -28.30
CA LYS A 74 5.85 -0.59 -26.98
C LYS A 74 6.02 0.55 -25.99
N ILE A 75 5.68 0.29 -24.73
CA ILE A 75 5.97 1.15 -23.58
C ILE A 75 6.78 0.31 -22.61
N VAL A 76 7.95 0.81 -22.22
CA VAL A 76 8.73 0.25 -21.12
C VAL A 76 8.39 1.07 -19.88
N ALA A 77 7.75 0.46 -18.89
CA ALA A 77 7.30 1.12 -17.68
C ALA A 77 8.03 0.59 -16.45
N SER A 78 8.60 1.52 -15.67
CA SER A 78 9.26 1.23 -14.39
C SER A 78 8.26 0.88 -13.28
N SER A 79 8.73 0.13 -12.28
CA SER A 79 7.98 -0.26 -11.07
C SER A 79 7.64 0.92 -10.15
N ILE A 80 8.40 2.01 -10.22
CA ILE A 80 8.20 3.25 -9.48
C ILE A 80 8.28 4.45 -10.44
N ILE A 81 7.26 5.31 -10.43
CA ILE A 81 7.17 6.47 -11.32
C ILE A 81 6.77 7.74 -10.55
N ALA A 82 7.44 8.85 -10.83
CA ALA A 82 6.99 10.18 -10.39
C ALA A 82 6.18 10.86 -11.49
N ILE A 83 5.05 11.47 -11.15
CA ILE A 83 4.11 12.06 -12.12
C ILE A 83 4.01 13.59 -12.00
N LYS A 84 3.96 14.27 -13.16
CA LYS A 84 3.93 15.74 -13.24
C LYS A 84 2.62 16.32 -12.65
N GLY A 85 2.74 17.40 -11.87
CA GLY A 85 1.71 17.95 -10.97
C GLY A 85 0.36 18.37 -11.57
N LYS A 86 0.19 18.49 -12.90
CA LYS A 86 -1.13 18.75 -13.52
C LYS A 86 -2.04 17.51 -13.54
N ALA A 87 -1.48 16.31 -13.53
CA ALA A 87 -2.25 15.07 -13.36
C ALA A 87 -2.66 14.80 -11.89
N MET A 88 -2.16 15.63 -10.97
CA MET A 88 -2.37 15.54 -9.51
C MET A 88 -3.33 16.60 -8.98
N ALA A 89 -3.84 17.51 -9.82
CA ALA A 89 -4.83 18.50 -9.42
C ALA A 89 -6.21 17.84 -9.30
N MET A 90 -6.48 17.20 -8.16
CA MET A 90 -7.75 17.28 -7.41
C MET A 90 -7.70 16.38 -6.18
N ARG A 91 -7.80 17.05 -5.01
CA ARG A 91 -7.85 16.51 -3.63
C ARG A 91 -6.53 16.01 -3.10
N ALA A 92 -5.85 16.89 -2.36
CA ALA A 92 -4.75 16.56 -1.45
C ALA A 92 -5.04 15.22 -0.77
N PHE A 93 -4.38 14.16 -1.23
CA PHE A 93 -4.46 12.87 -0.59
C PHE A 93 -3.88 13.09 0.81
N SER A 94 -4.75 13.00 1.82
CA SER A 94 -4.32 13.07 3.20
C SER A 94 -3.15 12.11 3.39
N GLN A 95 -2.02 12.63 3.83
CA GLN A 95 -0.83 11.84 4.17
C GLN A 95 -1.17 10.79 5.24
N VAL A 96 -2.22 11.06 6.02
CA VAL A 96 -2.81 10.13 6.97
C VAL A 96 -3.93 9.31 6.28
N PRO A 97 -3.84 7.99 6.30
CA PRO A 97 -4.89 7.10 5.80
C PRO A 97 -6.23 7.31 6.49
N PRO A 98 -7.36 7.05 5.80
CA PRO A 98 -8.67 7.11 6.42
C PRO A 98 -8.78 6.07 7.55
N LEU A 99 -9.31 6.48 8.70
CA LEU A 99 -9.57 5.57 9.80
C LEU A 99 -10.82 4.73 9.51
N ASN A 100 -10.64 3.48 9.12
CA ASN A 100 -11.70 2.48 9.01
C ASN A 100 -11.21 1.13 9.56
N ASN A 101 -12.10 0.15 9.76
CA ASN A 101 -11.72 -1.13 10.38
C ASN A 101 -10.70 -1.91 9.56
N ARG A 102 -10.80 -1.85 8.22
CA ARG A 102 -9.84 -2.51 7.34
C ARG A 102 -8.44 -1.95 7.59
N GLU A 103 -8.27 -0.64 7.58
CA GLU A 103 -6.97 0.00 7.78
C GLU A 103 -6.46 -0.12 9.21
N LEU A 104 -7.35 -0.07 10.21
CA LEU A 104 -7.00 -0.30 11.61
C LEU A 104 -6.42 -1.71 11.81
N PHE A 105 -7.12 -2.73 11.29
CA PHE A 105 -6.68 -4.11 11.44
C PHE A 105 -5.38 -4.36 10.64
N HIS A 106 -5.20 -3.68 9.51
CA HIS A 106 -3.93 -3.69 8.79
C HIS A 106 -2.79 -3.08 9.60
N ARG A 107 -2.96 -1.87 10.17
CA ARG A 107 -1.97 -1.20 11.04
C ARG A 107 -1.54 -2.13 12.18
N ASP A 108 -2.52 -2.76 12.80
CA ASP A 108 -2.30 -3.61 13.97
C ASP A 108 -1.88 -5.04 13.62
N ARG A 109 -1.70 -5.35 12.32
CA ARG A 109 -1.34 -6.67 11.80
C ARG A 109 -2.31 -7.77 12.25
N TYR A 110 -3.58 -7.43 12.35
CA TYR A 110 -4.65 -8.32 12.81
C TYR A 110 -4.44 -8.87 14.23
N LEU A 111 -3.59 -8.22 15.02
CA LEU A 111 -3.24 -8.59 16.38
C LEU A 111 -4.18 -7.90 17.39
N CYS A 112 -4.80 -8.69 18.27
CA CYS A 112 -5.51 -8.15 19.42
C CYS A 112 -4.52 -7.40 20.34
N ALA A 113 -4.81 -6.13 20.63
CA ALA A 113 -3.97 -5.27 21.47
C ALA A 113 -3.87 -5.74 22.93
N TYR A 114 -4.76 -6.62 23.38
CA TYR A 114 -4.82 -7.07 24.77
C TYR A 114 -4.23 -8.46 24.97
N CYS A 115 -4.61 -9.43 24.14
CA CYS A 115 -4.18 -10.83 24.31
C CYS A 115 -3.11 -11.29 23.32
N GLY A 116 -2.79 -10.48 22.30
CA GLY A 116 -1.83 -10.87 21.26
C GLY A 116 -2.36 -11.93 20.29
N GLY A 117 -3.64 -12.32 20.37
CA GLY A 117 -4.23 -13.25 19.42
C GLY A 117 -4.35 -12.64 18.03
N ILE A 118 -3.83 -13.34 17.02
CA ILE A 118 -4.03 -13.01 15.59
C ILE A 118 -5.34 -13.62 15.11
N SER A 119 -6.14 -12.87 14.35
CA SER A 119 -7.44 -13.35 13.87
C SER A 119 -7.87 -12.72 12.54
N THR A 120 -8.84 -13.32 11.87
CA THR A 120 -9.43 -12.74 10.66
C THR A 120 -10.23 -11.48 10.98
N ALA A 121 -10.37 -10.58 10.01
CA ALA A 121 -11.12 -9.33 10.16
C ALA A 121 -12.54 -9.53 10.76
N SER A 122 -13.21 -10.63 10.43
CA SER A 122 -14.56 -10.96 10.93
C SER A 122 -14.62 -11.24 12.44
N LYS A 123 -13.50 -11.62 13.06
CA LYS A 123 -13.38 -11.93 14.49
C LYS A 123 -12.80 -10.76 15.30
N LEU A 124 -12.38 -9.70 14.63
CA LEU A 124 -11.81 -8.52 15.23
C LEU A 124 -12.83 -7.38 15.30
N THR A 125 -12.65 -6.52 16.29
CA THR A 125 -13.45 -5.33 16.52
C THR A 125 -12.52 -4.14 16.74
N ARG A 126 -13.00 -2.95 16.41
CA ARG A 126 -12.37 -1.70 16.85
C ARG A 126 -12.76 -1.46 18.31
N ASP A 127 -11.78 -1.29 19.16
CA ASP A 127 -11.98 -0.85 20.54
C ASP A 127 -11.36 0.53 20.77
N HIS A 128 -11.99 1.33 21.63
CA HIS A 128 -11.48 2.64 22.02
C HIS A 128 -10.72 2.52 23.35
N VAL A 129 -9.45 2.91 23.37
CA VAL A 129 -8.59 2.93 24.56
C VAL A 129 -9.26 3.72 25.67
N ILE A 130 -9.65 4.95 25.38
CA ILE A 130 -10.60 5.72 26.19
C ILE A 130 -11.99 5.46 25.61
N PRO A 131 -12.92 4.83 26.35
CA PRO A 131 -14.27 4.53 25.87
C PRO A 131 -15.06 5.78 25.49
N PHE A 132 -15.95 5.65 24.51
CA PHE A 132 -16.78 6.76 24.03
C PHE A 132 -17.64 7.37 25.15
N SER A 133 -18.19 6.53 26.03
CA SER A 133 -18.95 6.95 27.22
C SER A 133 -18.15 7.81 28.21
N ARG A 134 -16.81 7.84 28.06
CA ARG A 134 -15.90 8.67 28.88
C ARG A 134 -15.20 9.75 28.06
N GLY A 135 -15.80 10.14 26.92
CA GLY A 135 -15.30 11.22 26.07
C GLY A 135 -14.20 10.82 25.08
N GLY A 136 -13.94 9.52 24.94
CA GLY A 136 -13.01 9.01 23.94
C GLY A 136 -13.48 9.29 22.51
N ARG A 137 -12.55 9.70 21.64
CA ARG A 137 -12.83 10.03 20.23
C ARG A 137 -12.42 8.89 19.30
N ASP A 138 -13.10 8.78 18.16
CA ASP A 138 -12.72 7.85 17.08
C ASP A 138 -11.53 8.41 16.29
N THR A 139 -10.33 8.22 16.85
CA THR A 139 -9.07 8.72 16.28
C THR A 139 -8.02 7.63 16.31
N TRP A 140 -7.06 7.65 15.38
CA TRP A 140 -5.97 6.68 15.30
C TRP A 140 -5.23 6.47 16.63
N MET A 141 -5.05 7.54 17.41
CA MET A 141 -4.39 7.52 18.72
C MET A 141 -5.24 6.95 19.86
N ASN A 142 -6.54 6.75 19.66
CA ASN A 142 -7.46 6.26 20.68
C ASN A 142 -8.11 4.93 20.30
N VAL A 143 -7.83 4.36 19.14
CA VAL A 143 -8.43 3.09 18.72
C VAL A 143 -7.40 2.03 18.41
N VAL A 144 -7.73 0.79 18.78
CA VAL A 144 -6.92 -0.40 18.61
C VAL A 144 -7.77 -1.58 18.13
N THR A 145 -7.10 -2.57 17.57
CA THR A 145 -7.69 -3.85 17.22
C THR A 145 -7.87 -4.71 18.46
N ALA A 146 -9.06 -5.27 18.68
CA ALA A 146 -9.35 -6.20 19.76
C ALA A 146 -10.13 -7.41 19.25
N CYS A 147 -9.95 -8.59 19.83
CA CYS A 147 -10.90 -9.68 19.63
C CYS A 147 -12.18 -9.42 20.44
N ARG A 148 -13.29 -10.06 20.06
CA ARG A 148 -14.60 -9.85 20.72
C ARG A 148 -14.55 -10.09 22.24
N SER A 149 -13.94 -11.20 22.66
CA SER A 149 -13.85 -11.55 24.09
C SER A 149 -13.06 -10.53 24.91
N CYS A 150 -11.93 -10.03 24.39
CA CYS A 150 -11.18 -8.98 25.05
C CYS A 150 -11.94 -7.65 25.06
N ASN A 151 -12.58 -7.30 23.95
CA ASN A 151 -13.36 -6.07 23.84
C ASN A 151 -14.54 -6.07 24.84
N GLU A 152 -15.28 -7.18 24.93
CA GLU A 152 -16.35 -7.37 25.90
C GLU A 152 -15.84 -7.36 27.34
N LYS A 153 -14.69 -8.02 27.61
CA LYS A 153 -14.06 -8.00 28.92
C LYS A 153 -13.67 -6.59 29.34
N LYS A 154 -13.07 -5.78 28.45
CA LYS A 154 -12.75 -4.38 28.75
C LYS A 154 -14.00 -3.56 28.96
N SER A 155 -14.99 -3.73 28.08
CA SER A 155 -16.27 -3.02 28.11
C SER A 155 -16.05 -1.49 28.15
N ASP A 156 -16.81 -0.79 28.96
CA ASP A 156 -16.74 0.66 29.13
C ASP A 156 -15.53 1.15 29.93
N ARG A 157 -14.54 0.29 30.26
CA ARG A 157 -13.35 0.61 31.08
C ARG A 157 -12.13 1.03 30.26
N THR A 158 -11.23 1.80 30.87
CA THR A 158 -9.88 2.01 30.31
C THR A 158 -9.04 0.74 30.51
N PRO A 159 -7.97 0.52 29.72
CA PRO A 159 -7.04 -0.59 29.91
C PRO A 159 -6.61 -0.81 31.37
N GLU A 160 -6.27 0.27 32.07
CA GLU A 160 -5.80 0.25 33.46
C GLU A 160 -6.90 -0.23 34.40
N LYS A 161 -8.12 0.33 34.25
CA LYS A 161 -9.28 -0.06 35.07
C LYS A 161 -9.75 -1.49 34.80
N ALA A 162 -9.57 -1.97 33.57
CA ALA A 162 -9.87 -3.35 33.19
C ALA A 162 -8.77 -4.33 33.60
N ARG A 163 -7.60 -3.84 34.03
CA ARG A 163 -6.36 -4.63 34.19
C ARG A 163 -6.00 -5.39 32.92
N MET A 164 -6.08 -4.70 31.80
CA MET A 164 -5.86 -5.20 30.44
C MET A 164 -4.89 -4.26 29.73
N GLU A 165 -3.61 -4.36 30.07
CA GLU A 165 -2.56 -3.54 29.45
C GLU A 165 -2.49 -3.76 27.94
N LEU A 166 -2.14 -2.69 27.22
CA LEU A 166 -1.94 -2.76 25.78
C LEU A 166 -0.56 -3.34 25.48
N LEU A 167 -0.51 -4.32 24.59
CA LEU A 167 0.73 -4.91 24.08
C LEU A 167 1.47 -3.97 23.10
N TYR A 168 0.78 -2.96 22.58
CA TYR A 168 1.36 -1.91 21.75
C TYR A 168 0.56 -0.61 21.88
N LEU A 169 1.22 0.53 21.65
CA LEU A 169 0.56 1.82 21.66
C LEU A 169 -0.07 2.14 20.29
N PRO A 170 -1.28 2.72 20.26
CA PRO A 170 -1.86 3.23 19.02
C PRO A 170 -1.01 4.39 18.47
N TYR A 171 -0.91 4.44 17.15
CA TYR A 171 -0.20 5.51 16.43
C TYR A 171 -0.92 5.85 15.12
N VAL A 172 -0.56 7.00 14.54
CA VAL A 172 -1.06 7.44 13.23
C VAL A 172 -0.14 6.87 12.13
N PRO A 173 -0.62 5.96 11.26
CA PRO A 173 0.19 5.46 10.17
C PRO A 173 0.40 6.56 9.12
N ASN A 174 1.57 6.56 8.48
CA ASN A 174 1.82 7.47 7.37
C ASN A 174 1.45 6.83 6.02
N ARG A 175 1.66 7.59 4.93
CA ARG A 175 1.29 7.14 3.60
C ARG A 175 2.07 5.92 3.13
N ALA A 176 3.37 5.88 3.40
CA ALA A 176 4.23 4.77 2.98
C ALA A 176 3.81 3.45 3.66
N GLU A 177 3.57 3.50 4.96
CA GLU A 177 3.08 2.36 5.74
C GLU A 177 1.72 1.85 5.24
N TYR A 178 0.80 2.75 4.94
CA TYR A 178 -0.47 2.38 4.31
C TYR A 178 -0.29 1.66 2.97
N LEU A 179 0.63 2.13 2.13
CA LEU A 179 0.90 1.47 0.85
C LEU A 179 1.50 0.09 1.05
N ILE A 180 2.39 -0.08 2.04
CA ILE A 180 2.94 -1.39 2.41
C ILE A 180 1.82 -2.34 2.87
N LEU A 181 0.95 -1.88 3.76
CA LEU A 181 -0.06 -2.72 4.39
C LEU A 181 -1.22 -3.12 3.45
N THR A 182 -1.49 -2.30 2.44
CA THR A 182 -2.60 -2.51 1.49
C THR A 182 -2.24 -3.37 0.28
N ASN A 183 -0.96 -3.44 -0.10
CA ASN A 183 -0.52 -4.27 -1.22
C ASN A 183 0.12 -5.58 -0.74
N ARG A 184 -0.42 -6.71 -1.18
CA ARG A 184 0.08 -8.05 -0.82
C ARG A 184 1.26 -8.52 -1.67
N ARG A 185 1.49 -7.88 -2.83
CA ARG A 185 2.56 -8.23 -3.76
C ARG A 185 3.34 -6.97 -4.10
N ILE A 186 4.34 -6.70 -3.27
CA ILE A 186 5.24 -5.55 -3.41
C ILE A 186 6.56 -6.09 -3.94
N LEU A 187 7.11 -5.46 -4.97
CA LEU A 187 8.44 -5.79 -5.47
C LEU A 187 9.52 -5.35 -4.47
N VAL A 188 10.70 -5.96 -4.54
CA VAL A 188 11.78 -5.68 -3.59
C VAL A 188 12.18 -4.19 -3.61
N ASP A 189 12.36 -3.61 -4.80
CA ASP A 189 12.71 -2.21 -4.99
C ASP A 189 11.63 -1.24 -4.47
N GLN A 190 10.35 -1.58 -4.68
CA GLN A 190 9.21 -0.83 -4.15
C GLN A 190 9.18 -0.88 -2.62
N MET A 191 9.44 -2.05 -2.03
CA MET A 191 9.46 -2.22 -0.58
C MET A 191 10.63 -1.43 0.03
N GLU A 192 11.81 -1.50 -0.58
CA GLU A 192 12.99 -0.75 -0.14
C GLU A 192 12.73 0.76 -0.19
N PHE A 193 12.16 1.26 -1.30
CA PHE A 193 11.79 2.67 -1.44
C PHE A 193 10.79 3.10 -0.36
N LEU A 194 9.73 2.31 -0.14
CA LEU A 194 8.72 2.63 0.86
C LEU A 194 9.27 2.57 2.29
N ALA A 195 10.13 1.60 2.59
CA ALA A 195 10.72 1.41 3.92
C ALA A 195 11.52 2.65 4.39
N GLN A 196 12.20 3.34 3.46
CA GLN A 196 12.91 4.59 3.75
C GLN A 196 11.98 5.73 4.20
N HIS A 197 10.70 5.65 3.85
CA HIS A 197 9.67 6.62 4.21
C HIS A 197 8.86 6.19 5.44
N VAL A 198 9.10 5.02 6.03
CA VAL A 198 8.38 4.55 7.21
C VAL A 198 8.96 5.21 8.48
N PRO A 199 8.13 5.75 9.39
CA PRO A 199 8.63 6.34 10.62
C PRO A 199 9.22 5.27 11.55
N ALA A 200 10.29 5.61 12.28
CA ALA A 200 10.98 4.67 13.19
C ALA A 200 10.06 4.03 14.25
N GLN A 201 9.01 4.74 14.67
CA GLN A 201 8.00 4.26 15.62
C GLN A 201 6.97 3.29 15.02
N SER A 202 6.99 3.07 13.70
CA SER A 202 6.08 2.14 13.04
C SER A 202 6.33 0.71 13.51
N ARG A 203 5.24 -0.02 13.69
CA ARG A 203 5.31 -1.45 13.99
C ARG A 203 5.88 -2.26 12.83
N LEU A 204 5.99 -1.70 11.62
CA LEU A 204 6.63 -2.36 10.48
C LEU A 204 8.09 -2.75 10.75
N HIS A 205 8.80 -2.00 11.60
CA HIS A 205 10.17 -2.33 12.00
C HIS A 205 10.25 -3.46 13.03
N GLN A 206 9.16 -3.73 13.76
CA GLN A 206 9.14 -4.82 14.72
C GLN A 206 9.00 -6.16 13.97
N PRO A 207 9.87 -7.15 14.25
CA PRO A 207 9.70 -8.49 13.70
C PRO A 207 8.31 -9.02 14.08
N ALA A 208 7.68 -9.78 13.17
CA ALA A 208 6.47 -10.50 13.52
C ALA A 208 6.83 -11.46 14.66
N GLN A 209 6.19 -11.29 15.82
CA GLN A 209 6.31 -12.27 16.91
C GLN A 209 5.76 -13.59 16.36
N GLN A 210 6.64 -14.60 16.25
CA GLN A 210 6.30 -15.96 15.82
C GLN A 210 5.53 -16.69 16.92
#